data_AF-A0A517WWR0-F1
#
_entry.id   AF-A0A517WWR0-F1
#
_cell.length_a   1.000
_cell.length_b   1.000
_cell.length_c   1.000
_cell.angle_alpha   90.00
_cell.angle_beta   90.00
_cell.angle_gamma   90.00
#
_symmetry.space_group_name_H-M   'P 1'
#
loop_
_entity.id
_entity.type
_entity.pdbx_description
1 polymer ?
#
loop_
_entity_poly.entity_id
_entity_poly.type
_entity_poly.pdbx_seq_one_letter_code
_entity_poly.pdbx_strand_id
1 'polypeptide(L)'
;MSTRYTILIALISFFNLPDAALFAQTNNRNILPSLDVKAASVSGTWTKKENDLIATGKGSRLILPGKLAGSYSITAEFTRTAGDNSIGVILPVGPGQCLFNLSAFNGEAHGIGLIDGKLARDNQTTIKPGTLKNNHPYRLLIEVDVKKNTASISSQLDGRPSLNWNGNPRSLSMFEAWKIPKTDQAGLYTNSEVTFHSILVNRLDPKMRMTAPTKSTSTKTTSTTSTGNVLYYDRAHGEGLANGLETMARNHNFAVKISDQPISSKSLKNVQLLYIRGPSQTFSTEEKAAIVEFIQSGGAFLLVMDEERRMPLQKTGVNEILKPFNMKLTADTEYLHNCGAIAKAGLINRADRELPFSGGRAIEGGTPFGFQLDKAGKPAQPFAAFQQVDGGGKIIVLAEGMSSMLMGTKEGVRLSGIPRNPAKTTYWGKDSQIFMTEVLAWLMKTKN
;
A
#
# COMPACT_ATOMS: atom_id res chain seq x y z
N MET A 1 -31.41 25.80 -44.95
CA MET A 1 -30.76 24.77 -44.09
C MET A 1 -29.75 24.02 -44.95
N SER A 2 -28.47 23.84 -44.66
CA SER A 2 -27.53 24.48 -43.72
C SER A 2 -26.12 24.07 -44.21
N THR A 3 -25.47 24.94 -44.99
CA THR A 3 -24.08 24.79 -45.46
C THR A 3 -23.06 25.23 -44.39
N ARG A 4 -23.48 25.34 -43.13
CA ARG A 4 -22.68 25.89 -42.01
C ARG A 4 -22.07 24.83 -41.07
N TYR A 5 -22.26 23.54 -41.34
CA TYR A 5 -21.76 22.46 -40.45
C TYR A 5 -20.47 21.75 -40.94
N THR A 6 -20.02 21.98 -42.16
CA THR A 6 -18.85 21.26 -42.72
C THR A 6 -17.50 21.91 -42.40
N ILE A 7 -17.49 23.17 -41.92
CA ILE A 7 -16.24 23.91 -41.64
C ILE A 7 -15.72 23.70 -40.20
N LEU A 8 -16.55 23.21 -39.28
CA LEU A 8 -16.13 23.06 -37.87
C LEU A 8 -15.36 21.77 -37.57
N ILE A 9 -15.41 20.76 -38.45
CA ILE A 9 -14.68 19.48 -38.26
C ILE A 9 -13.27 19.52 -38.89
N ALA A 10 -12.99 20.46 -39.80
CA ALA A 10 -11.68 20.57 -40.44
C ALA A 10 -10.62 21.38 -39.65
N LEU A 11 -11.03 22.10 -38.59
CA LEU A 11 -10.14 23.00 -37.84
C LEU A 11 -9.49 22.38 -36.58
N ILE A 12 -9.90 21.18 -36.19
CA ILE A 12 -9.30 20.47 -35.03
C ILE A 12 -8.11 19.58 -35.44
N SER A 13 -7.91 19.35 -36.75
CA SER A 13 -6.81 18.51 -37.26
C SER A 13 -5.47 19.24 -37.45
N PHE A 14 -5.38 20.55 -37.17
CA PHE A 14 -4.20 21.37 -37.45
C PHE A 14 -3.40 21.86 -36.24
N PHE A 15 -3.86 21.59 -35.01
CA PHE A 15 -3.01 21.81 -33.84
C PHE A 15 -2.23 20.54 -33.55
N ASN A 16 -1.04 20.44 -34.17
CA ASN A 16 0.07 19.66 -33.63
C ASN A 16 0.41 20.25 -32.25
N LEU A 17 -0.37 19.88 -31.23
CA LEU A 17 0.00 20.15 -29.86
C LEU A 17 1.35 19.45 -29.62
N PRO A 18 2.40 20.17 -29.21
CA PRO A 18 3.68 19.54 -28.95
C PRO A 18 3.49 18.43 -27.91
N ASP A 19 4.12 17.26 -28.11
CA ASP A 19 4.03 16.08 -27.23
C ASP A 19 4.19 16.39 -25.72
N ALA A 20 4.86 17.50 -25.39
CA ALA A 20 5.03 18.00 -24.03
C ALA A 20 3.71 18.49 -23.37
N ALA A 21 2.73 18.96 -24.14
CA ALA A 21 1.46 19.46 -23.64
C ALA A 21 0.50 18.34 -23.19
N LEU A 22 0.61 17.15 -23.80
CA LEU A 22 -0.23 15.99 -23.45
C LEU A 22 0.02 15.51 -22.01
N PHE A 23 1.24 15.69 -21.49
CA PHE A 23 1.65 15.23 -20.15
C PHE A 23 1.40 16.24 -19.02
N ALA A 24 1.36 17.54 -19.32
CA ALA A 24 0.97 18.54 -18.31
C ALA A 24 -0.50 18.38 -17.86
N GLN A 25 -1.31 17.64 -18.63
CA GLN A 25 -2.72 17.39 -18.35
C GLN A 25 -3.03 16.02 -17.73
N THR A 26 -2.06 15.10 -17.62
CA THR A 26 -2.39 13.75 -17.15
C THR A 26 -2.69 13.69 -15.67
N ASN A 27 -2.42 14.70 -14.81
CA ASN A 27 -2.92 14.84 -13.41
C ASN A 27 -3.46 13.55 -12.75
N ASN A 28 -2.63 12.50 -12.63
CA ASN A 28 -3.02 11.21 -12.06
C ASN A 28 -4.22 10.49 -12.75
N ARG A 29 -4.34 10.61 -14.07
CA ARG A 29 -5.37 9.99 -14.91
C ARG A 29 -4.84 8.70 -15.51
N ASN A 30 -5.73 7.70 -15.55
CA ASN A 30 -5.47 6.46 -16.27
C ASN A 30 -5.31 6.77 -17.77
N ILE A 31 -4.19 6.34 -18.37
CA ILE A 31 -3.86 6.58 -19.78
C ILE A 31 -4.45 5.52 -20.71
N LEU A 32 -4.91 4.38 -20.19
CA LEU A 32 -5.44 3.31 -21.03
C LEU A 32 -6.66 3.74 -21.87
N PRO A 33 -7.65 4.51 -21.36
CA PRO A 33 -8.80 4.91 -22.15
C PRO A 33 -8.47 5.69 -23.42
N SER A 34 -7.40 6.50 -23.41
CA SER A 34 -6.98 7.30 -24.58
C SER A 34 -5.86 6.66 -25.41
N LEU A 35 -5.33 5.50 -24.99
CA LEU A 35 -4.26 4.80 -25.70
C LEU A 35 -4.72 4.28 -27.07
N ASP A 36 -4.02 4.71 -28.13
CA ASP A 36 -4.05 4.07 -29.45
C ASP A 36 -3.10 2.88 -29.47
N VAL A 37 -3.66 1.68 -29.30
CA VAL A 37 -2.88 0.43 -29.20
C VAL A 37 -2.15 0.11 -30.50
N LYS A 38 -2.73 0.43 -31.67
CA LYS A 38 -2.10 0.11 -32.95
C LYS A 38 -0.85 0.96 -33.17
N ALA A 39 -0.93 2.25 -32.85
CA ALA A 39 0.21 3.16 -32.94
C ALA A 39 1.28 2.89 -31.86
N ALA A 40 0.87 2.42 -30.68
CA ALA A 40 1.76 2.17 -29.54
C ALA A 40 2.48 0.82 -29.56
N SER A 41 1.94 -0.18 -30.27
CA SER A 41 2.47 -1.54 -30.29
C SER A 41 3.82 -1.61 -31.01
N VAL A 42 4.81 -2.26 -30.37
CA VAL A 42 6.14 -2.51 -30.96
C VAL A 42 6.28 -3.96 -31.38
N SER A 43 5.85 -4.88 -30.52
CA SER A 43 5.84 -6.32 -30.83
C SER A 43 4.82 -7.06 -29.97
N GLY A 44 4.46 -8.26 -30.39
CA GLY A 44 3.48 -9.10 -29.71
C GLY A 44 2.04 -8.69 -30.01
N THR A 45 1.09 -9.39 -29.39
CA THR A 45 -0.34 -9.14 -29.59
C THR A 45 -0.86 -8.30 -28.44
N TRP A 46 -1.30 -7.08 -28.76
CA TRP A 46 -1.94 -6.17 -27.83
C TRP A 46 -3.36 -5.88 -28.30
N THR A 47 -4.33 -6.06 -27.42
CA THR A 47 -5.73 -5.75 -27.68
C THR A 47 -6.28 -4.89 -26.57
N LYS A 48 -7.19 -3.98 -26.92
CA LYS A 48 -7.92 -3.18 -25.94
C LYS A 48 -9.35 -3.68 -25.89
N LYS A 49 -9.84 -4.00 -24.69
CA LYS A 49 -11.22 -4.38 -24.46
C LYS A 49 -11.77 -3.45 -23.39
N GLU A 50 -12.71 -2.59 -23.77
CA GLU A 50 -13.23 -1.53 -22.91
C GLU A 50 -12.08 -0.66 -22.36
N ASN A 51 -11.82 -0.71 -21.05
CA ASN A 51 -10.76 0.04 -20.38
C ASN A 51 -9.51 -0.80 -20.08
N ASP A 52 -9.53 -2.10 -20.41
CA ASP A 52 -8.43 -3.01 -20.17
C ASP A 52 -7.53 -3.13 -21.40
N LEU A 53 -6.22 -3.22 -21.15
CA LEU A 53 -5.20 -3.52 -22.16
C LEU A 53 -4.69 -4.94 -21.94
N ILE A 54 -4.93 -5.81 -22.91
CA ILE A 54 -4.59 -7.24 -22.86
C ILE A 54 -3.38 -7.48 -23.73
N ALA A 55 -2.39 -8.19 -23.19
CA ALA A 55 -1.22 -8.64 -23.92
C ALA A 55 -1.15 -10.16 -23.92
N THR A 56 -0.92 -10.72 -25.10
CA THR A 56 -0.66 -12.16 -25.28
C THR A 56 0.63 -12.37 -26.08
N GLY A 57 1.25 -13.53 -25.88
CA GLY A 57 2.51 -13.90 -26.54
C GLY A 57 3.77 -13.55 -25.75
N LYS A 58 4.93 -13.94 -26.32
CA LYS A 58 6.26 -13.70 -25.75
C LYS A 58 6.91 -12.49 -26.39
N GLY A 59 7.67 -11.72 -25.62
CA GLY A 59 8.37 -10.53 -26.10
C GLY A 59 7.44 -9.40 -26.50
N SER A 60 6.24 -9.33 -25.92
CA SER A 60 5.26 -8.30 -26.23
C SER A 60 5.72 -6.97 -25.64
N ARG A 61 5.79 -5.93 -26.48
CA ARG A 61 6.22 -4.57 -26.11
C ARG A 61 5.26 -3.53 -26.64
N LEU A 62 4.97 -2.54 -25.80
CA LEU A 62 4.12 -1.40 -26.14
C LEU A 62 4.71 -0.13 -25.55
N ILE A 63 4.67 0.97 -26.32
CA ILE A 63 5.17 2.29 -25.89
C ILE A 63 4.03 3.06 -25.21
N LEU A 64 4.28 3.61 -24.03
CA LEU A 64 3.34 4.53 -23.40
C LEU A 64 3.47 5.92 -24.06
N PRO A 65 2.36 6.62 -24.31
CA PRO A 65 2.40 7.93 -24.97
C PRO A 65 3.26 8.92 -24.19
N GLY A 66 3.82 9.88 -24.92
CA GLY A 66 4.56 11.08 -24.47
C GLY A 66 5.84 10.88 -23.66
N LYS A 67 6.58 11.99 -23.56
CA LYS A 67 7.98 12.01 -23.16
C LYS A 67 8.14 12.16 -21.65
N LEU A 68 9.01 11.34 -21.08
CA LEU A 68 9.35 11.39 -19.65
C LEU A 68 10.73 12.00 -19.47
N ALA A 69 10.75 13.32 -19.29
CA ALA A 69 11.94 14.05 -18.90
C ALA A 69 11.96 14.27 -17.38
N GLY A 70 13.12 14.08 -16.75
CA GLY A 70 13.30 14.30 -15.31
C GLY A 70 12.75 13.16 -14.46
N SER A 71 12.27 13.50 -13.27
CA SER A 71 11.77 12.54 -12.28
C SER A 71 10.27 12.28 -12.44
N TYR A 72 9.86 11.02 -12.35
CA TYR A 72 8.48 10.59 -12.61
C TYR A 72 8.12 9.33 -11.84
N SER A 73 6.82 9.04 -11.75
CA SER A 73 6.28 7.78 -11.23
C SER A 73 5.34 7.14 -12.23
N ILE A 74 5.31 5.81 -12.21
CA ILE A 74 4.39 4.96 -12.97
C ILE A 74 3.66 4.06 -11.98
N THR A 75 2.33 4.12 -11.97
CA THR A 75 1.50 3.11 -11.30
C THR A 75 0.85 2.25 -12.35
N ALA A 76 0.95 0.94 -12.23
CA ALA A 76 0.26 -0.03 -13.07
C ALA A 76 -0.54 -1.00 -12.21
N GLU A 77 -1.82 -1.16 -12.51
CA GLU A 77 -2.65 -2.23 -11.96
C GLU A 77 -2.84 -3.30 -13.04
N PHE A 78 -2.55 -4.54 -12.71
CA PHE A 78 -2.57 -5.63 -13.68
C PHE A 78 -2.90 -6.97 -13.03
N THR A 79 -3.36 -7.91 -13.86
CA THR A 79 -3.57 -9.31 -13.49
C THR A 79 -2.86 -10.19 -14.49
N ARG A 80 -1.94 -11.05 -14.02
CA ARG A 80 -1.38 -12.12 -14.88
C ARG A 80 -2.43 -13.22 -15.01
N THR A 81 -2.94 -13.44 -16.22
CA THR A 81 -4.00 -14.44 -16.46
C THR A 81 -3.43 -15.83 -16.67
N ALA A 82 -2.26 -15.94 -17.33
CA ALA A 82 -1.58 -17.20 -17.56
C ALA A 82 -0.05 -17.03 -17.69
N GLY A 83 0.67 -18.15 -17.55
CA GLY A 83 2.13 -18.20 -17.57
C GLY A 83 2.79 -17.91 -16.22
N ASP A 84 4.11 -17.98 -16.20
CA ASP A 84 4.98 -17.81 -15.04
C ASP A 84 6.14 -16.84 -15.32
N ASN A 85 6.10 -16.20 -16.48
CA ASN A 85 7.19 -15.42 -17.04
C ASN A 85 7.02 -13.92 -16.76
N SER A 86 7.93 -13.14 -17.33
CA SER A 86 8.16 -11.76 -16.93
C SER A 86 7.01 -10.83 -17.30
N ILE A 87 6.64 -9.95 -16.37
CA ILE A 87 5.85 -8.75 -16.62
C ILE A 87 6.71 -7.57 -16.19
N GLY A 88 6.84 -6.55 -17.02
CA GLY A 88 7.75 -5.46 -16.73
C GLY A 88 7.36 -4.11 -17.32
N VAL A 89 8.07 -3.10 -16.84
CA VAL A 89 7.96 -1.71 -17.30
C VAL A 89 9.32 -1.26 -17.82
N ILE A 90 9.36 -0.78 -19.05
CA ILE A 90 10.55 -0.18 -19.65
C ILE A 90 10.61 1.28 -19.19
N LEU A 91 11.71 1.65 -18.56
CA LEU A 91 11.91 2.94 -17.91
C LEU A 91 12.97 3.76 -18.68
N PRO A 92 12.66 4.97 -19.16
CA PRO A 92 13.67 5.93 -19.61
C PRO A 92 14.46 6.47 -18.42
N VAL A 93 15.78 6.28 -18.41
CA VAL A 93 16.66 6.72 -17.31
C VAL A 93 17.92 7.35 -17.87
N GLY A 94 17.97 8.69 -17.83
CA GLY A 94 19.07 9.44 -18.45
C GLY A 94 19.08 9.25 -19.98
N PRO A 95 20.21 8.91 -20.61
CA PRO A 95 20.30 8.72 -22.06
C PRO A 95 19.83 7.34 -22.55
N GLY A 96 19.46 6.44 -21.65
CA GLY A 96 19.16 5.04 -21.96
C GLY A 96 17.82 4.57 -21.42
N GLN A 97 17.60 3.26 -21.53
CA GLN A 97 16.43 2.57 -20.99
C GLN A 97 16.86 1.35 -20.20
N CYS A 98 16.08 1.01 -19.18
CA CYS A 98 16.19 -0.26 -18.48
C CYS A 98 14.82 -0.90 -18.31
N LEU A 99 14.80 -2.21 -18.13
CA LEU A 99 13.58 -2.96 -17.86
C LEU A 99 13.46 -3.22 -16.35
N PHE A 100 12.36 -2.80 -15.73
CA PHE A 100 11.98 -3.27 -14.40
C PHE A 100 11.16 -4.55 -14.57
N ASN A 101 11.61 -5.67 -14.02
CA ASN A 101 10.97 -6.98 -14.20
C ASN A 101 10.34 -7.51 -12.91
N LEU A 102 9.11 -8.02 -13.05
CA LEU A 102 8.46 -8.93 -12.12
C LEU A 102 8.39 -10.33 -12.72
N SER A 103 8.51 -11.40 -11.91
CA SER A 103 8.56 -12.79 -12.40
C SER A 103 9.53 -13.05 -13.54
N ALA A 104 10.73 -12.47 -13.47
CA ALA A 104 11.82 -12.83 -14.36
C ALA A 104 12.20 -14.31 -14.17
N PHE A 105 12.63 -14.95 -15.25
CA PHE A 105 13.16 -16.32 -15.25
C PHE A 105 12.17 -17.32 -14.63
N ASN A 106 10.96 -17.41 -15.18
CA ASN A 106 9.90 -18.31 -14.70
C ASN A 106 9.57 -18.11 -13.20
N GLY A 107 9.50 -16.86 -12.76
CA GLY A 107 9.17 -16.53 -11.37
C GLY A 107 10.31 -16.63 -10.37
N GLU A 108 11.55 -16.83 -10.82
CA GLU A 108 12.73 -16.89 -9.95
C GLU A 108 12.98 -15.55 -9.23
N ALA A 109 12.91 -14.43 -9.95
CA ALA A 109 13.34 -13.13 -9.43
C ALA A 109 12.49 -11.92 -9.89
N HIS A 110 12.48 -10.88 -9.05
CA HIS A 110 12.21 -9.51 -9.47
C HIS A 110 13.52 -8.73 -9.54
N GLY A 111 13.58 -7.67 -10.35
CA GLY A 111 14.79 -6.83 -10.42
C GLY A 111 14.84 -5.92 -11.64
N ILE A 112 15.88 -5.07 -11.70
CA ILE A 112 16.23 -4.33 -12.91
C ILE A 112 16.97 -5.28 -13.87
N GLY A 113 16.57 -5.29 -15.14
CA GLY A 113 16.99 -6.22 -16.18
C GLY A 113 18.50 -6.38 -16.32
N LEU A 114 19.22 -5.28 -16.54
CA LEU A 114 20.69 -5.27 -16.61
C LEU A 114 21.26 -4.08 -15.83
N ILE A 115 22.23 -4.38 -14.95
CA ILE A 115 23.07 -3.40 -14.28
C ILE A 115 24.53 -3.81 -14.44
N ASP A 116 25.36 -2.98 -15.06
CA ASP A 116 26.76 -3.27 -15.38
C ASP A 116 26.93 -4.63 -16.09
N GLY A 117 26.01 -4.93 -17.02
CA GLY A 117 25.96 -6.20 -17.76
C GLY A 117 25.40 -7.41 -17.00
N LYS A 118 25.07 -7.28 -15.71
CA LYS A 118 24.53 -8.36 -14.87
C LYS A 118 23.00 -8.42 -14.90
N LEU A 119 22.48 -9.62 -15.09
CA LEU A 119 21.04 -9.92 -15.14
C LEU A 119 20.31 -9.62 -13.82
N ALA A 120 19.00 -9.42 -13.89
CA ALA A 120 18.12 -9.18 -12.74
C ALA A 120 18.16 -10.26 -11.63
N ARG A 121 18.64 -11.48 -11.92
CA ARG A 121 18.83 -12.54 -10.93
C ARG A 121 20.24 -12.58 -10.31
N ASP A 122 21.16 -11.81 -10.89
CA ASP A 122 22.61 -11.82 -10.62
C ASP A 122 23.15 -10.42 -10.24
N ASN A 123 22.26 -9.43 -10.07
CA ASN A 123 22.64 -8.06 -9.74
C ASN A 123 22.09 -7.61 -8.37
N GLN A 124 22.53 -6.44 -7.91
CA GLN A 124 22.22 -5.90 -6.58
C GLN A 124 20.75 -5.58 -6.32
N THR A 125 19.88 -5.72 -7.33
CA THR A 125 18.44 -5.47 -7.22
C THR A 125 17.59 -6.74 -7.21
N THR A 126 18.24 -7.90 -7.19
CA THR A 126 17.59 -9.20 -7.18
C THR A 126 16.71 -9.38 -5.94
N ILE A 127 15.44 -9.72 -6.14
CA ILE A 127 14.52 -10.12 -5.06
C ILE A 127 14.01 -11.52 -5.37
N LYS A 128 14.18 -12.46 -4.43
CA LYS A 128 13.69 -13.84 -4.53
C LYS A 128 12.81 -14.20 -3.33
N PRO A 129 11.75 -15.03 -3.52
CA PRO A 129 11.25 -15.48 -4.81
C PRO A 129 10.59 -14.34 -5.60
N GLY A 130 10.70 -14.37 -6.92
CA GLY A 130 10.07 -13.41 -7.83
C GLY A 130 8.71 -13.82 -8.36
N THR A 131 8.03 -14.75 -7.68
CA THR A 131 6.85 -15.41 -8.23
C THR A 131 5.59 -14.55 -8.06
N LEU A 132 4.89 -14.28 -9.18
CA LEU A 132 3.53 -13.78 -9.14
C LEU A 132 2.53 -14.95 -9.13
N LYS A 133 1.31 -14.70 -8.66
CA LYS A 133 0.19 -15.65 -8.70
C LYS A 133 -0.72 -15.28 -9.87
N ASN A 134 -1.14 -16.27 -10.64
CA ASN A 134 -2.10 -16.04 -11.73
C ASN A 134 -3.47 -15.69 -11.14
N ASN A 135 -4.21 -14.85 -11.87
CA ASN A 135 -5.54 -14.37 -11.50
C ASN A 135 -5.56 -13.61 -10.16
N HIS A 136 -4.42 -13.06 -9.75
CA HIS A 136 -4.32 -12.12 -8.65
C HIS A 136 -4.14 -10.69 -9.18
N PRO A 137 -4.96 -9.73 -8.74
CA PRO A 137 -4.77 -8.34 -9.10
C PRO A 137 -3.58 -7.77 -8.33
N TYR A 138 -2.63 -7.19 -9.05
CA TYR A 138 -1.45 -6.53 -8.52
C TYR A 138 -1.52 -5.03 -8.76
N ARG A 139 -0.95 -4.26 -7.83
CA ARG A 139 -0.67 -2.83 -7.99
C ARG A 139 0.82 -2.57 -7.84
N LEU A 140 1.46 -2.22 -8.95
CA LEU A 140 2.87 -1.85 -9.01
C LEU A 140 3.02 -0.33 -9.06
N LEU A 141 3.77 0.24 -8.13
CA LEU A 141 4.24 1.63 -8.17
C LEU A 141 5.75 1.62 -8.43
N ILE A 142 6.21 2.38 -9.41
CA ILE A 142 7.63 2.63 -9.68
C ILE A 142 7.86 4.14 -9.64
N GLU A 143 8.93 4.56 -8.97
CA GLU A 143 9.43 5.93 -8.99
C GLU A 143 10.83 5.96 -9.57
N VAL A 144 11.07 6.91 -10.46
CA VAL A 144 12.35 7.17 -11.09
C VAL A 144 12.72 8.61 -10.79
N ASP A 145 13.81 8.82 -10.06
CA ASP A 145 14.38 10.15 -9.80
C ASP A 145 15.67 10.31 -10.59
N VAL A 146 15.66 11.18 -11.60
CA VAL A 146 16.82 11.42 -12.46
C VAL A 146 17.47 12.74 -12.10
N LYS A 147 18.74 12.70 -11.71
CA LYS A 147 19.61 13.85 -11.52
C LYS A 147 20.76 13.78 -12.55
N LYS A 148 21.52 14.86 -12.69
CA LYS A 148 22.54 15.02 -13.74
C LYS A 148 23.43 13.78 -13.96
N ASN A 149 23.99 13.22 -12.89
CA ASN A 149 24.94 12.09 -12.95
C ASN A 149 24.48 10.86 -12.15
N THR A 150 23.28 10.89 -11.58
CA THR A 150 22.78 9.83 -10.69
C THR A 150 21.29 9.63 -10.92
N ALA A 151 20.82 8.40 -10.87
CA ALA A 151 19.39 8.10 -10.80
C ALA A 151 19.10 7.16 -9.64
N SER A 152 17.87 7.26 -9.12
CA SER A 152 17.32 6.23 -8.25
C SER A 152 16.02 5.67 -8.83
N ILE A 153 15.83 4.37 -8.63
CA ILE A 153 14.63 3.63 -9.01
C ILE A 153 14.15 2.92 -7.77
N SER A 154 12.92 3.21 -7.35
CA SER A 154 12.27 2.50 -6.24
C SER A 154 10.91 1.99 -6.65
N SER A 155 10.46 0.90 -6.04
CA SER A 155 9.16 0.34 -6.36
C SER A 155 8.44 -0.25 -5.14
N GLN A 156 7.12 -0.34 -5.27
CA GLN A 156 6.25 -1.08 -4.37
C GLN A 156 5.35 -2.02 -5.17
N LEU A 157 5.14 -3.23 -4.66
CA LEU A 157 4.15 -4.17 -5.16
C LEU A 157 3.10 -4.40 -4.06
N ASP A 158 1.84 -4.08 -4.33
CA ASP A 158 0.73 -4.11 -3.38
C ASP A 158 1.01 -3.31 -2.09
N GLY A 159 1.65 -2.14 -2.26
CA GLY A 159 2.04 -1.25 -1.17
C GLY A 159 3.26 -1.73 -0.38
N ARG A 160 3.86 -2.88 -0.72
CA ARG A 160 5.09 -3.38 -0.10
C ARG A 160 6.31 -2.89 -0.88
N PRO A 161 7.30 -2.24 -0.26
CA PRO A 161 8.56 -1.94 -0.93
C PRO A 161 9.14 -3.22 -1.55
N SER A 162 9.42 -3.18 -2.85
CA SER A 162 9.98 -4.33 -3.57
C SER A 162 11.44 -4.07 -3.94
N LEU A 163 11.77 -2.91 -4.52
CA LEU A 163 13.11 -2.60 -5.02
C LEU A 163 13.54 -1.20 -4.64
N ASN A 164 14.84 -1.02 -4.39
CA ASN A 164 15.47 0.29 -4.24
C ASN A 164 16.89 0.27 -4.83
N TRP A 165 17.10 1.01 -5.91
CA TRP A 165 18.38 1.17 -6.58
C TRP A 165 18.77 2.64 -6.67
N ASN A 166 20.05 2.93 -6.53
CA ASN A 166 20.63 4.25 -6.76
C ASN A 166 22.03 4.05 -7.36
N GLY A 167 22.33 4.76 -8.44
CA GLY A 167 23.62 4.67 -9.10
C GLY A 167 23.75 5.55 -10.32
N ASN A 168 24.79 5.30 -11.12
CA ASN A 168 25.01 5.98 -12.39
C ASN A 168 24.00 5.45 -13.43
N PRO A 169 23.20 6.30 -14.09
CA PRO A 169 22.28 5.88 -15.14
C PRO A 169 22.95 5.08 -16.26
N ARG A 170 24.24 5.31 -16.54
CA ARG A 170 24.99 4.57 -17.57
C ARG A 170 25.28 3.11 -17.21
N SER A 171 25.17 2.75 -15.93
CA SER A 171 25.23 1.35 -15.50
C SER A 171 23.98 0.57 -15.90
N LEU A 172 22.87 1.27 -16.15
CA LEU A 172 21.62 0.66 -16.56
C LEU A 172 21.63 0.40 -18.07
N SER A 173 21.20 -0.80 -18.45
CA SER A 173 21.06 -1.17 -19.85
C SER A 173 19.91 -2.14 -20.06
N MET A 174 19.70 -2.56 -21.30
CA MET A 174 18.67 -3.52 -21.69
C MET A 174 19.14 -4.29 -22.92
N PHE A 175 18.79 -5.57 -23.01
CA PHE A 175 19.05 -6.37 -24.21
C PHE A 175 18.42 -5.73 -25.44
N GLU A 176 19.11 -5.80 -26.58
CA GLU A 176 18.67 -5.16 -27.82
C GLU A 176 17.26 -5.63 -28.23
N ALA A 177 16.99 -6.94 -28.09
CA ALA A 177 15.70 -7.54 -28.40
C ALA A 177 14.54 -7.03 -27.52
N TRP A 178 14.80 -6.30 -26.43
CA TRP A 178 13.78 -5.76 -25.53
C TRP A 178 13.61 -4.24 -25.62
N LYS A 179 14.50 -3.54 -26.34
CA LYS A 179 14.41 -2.08 -26.52
C LYS A 179 13.15 -1.67 -27.24
N ILE A 180 12.64 -0.48 -26.91
CA ILE A 180 11.62 0.19 -27.72
C ILE A 180 12.27 1.31 -28.54
N PRO A 181 11.72 1.65 -29.72
CA PRO A 181 12.32 2.64 -30.62
C PRO A 181 12.53 4.04 -30.00
N LYS A 182 11.67 4.44 -29.06
CA LYS A 182 11.70 5.78 -28.44
C LYS A 182 12.30 5.70 -27.04
N THR A 183 13.55 6.15 -26.89
CA THR A 183 14.30 6.04 -25.63
C THR A 183 13.86 7.02 -24.55
N ASP A 184 13.11 8.06 -24.92
CA ASP A 184 12.56 9.09 -24.03
C ASP A 184 11.12 8.79 -23.55
N GLN A 185 10.60 7.60 -23.86
CA GLN A 185 9.26 7.15 -23.47
C GLN A 185 9.36 5.88 -22.61
N ALA A 186 8.39 5.71 -21.71
CA ALA A 186 8.19 4.46 -21.00
C ALA A 186 7.50 3.44 -21.89
N GLY A 187 7.58 2.16 -21.49
CA GLY A 187 6.88 1.09 -22.18
C GLY A 187 6.44 -0.02 -21.24
N LEU A 188 5.60 -0.90 -21.75
CA LEU A 188 5.23 -2.16 -21.11
C LEU A 188 5.94 -3.31 -21.81
N TYR A 189 6.26 -4.33 -21.02
CA TYR A 189 6.88 -5.56 -21.49
C TYR A 189 6.18 -6.77 -20.85
N THR A 190 5.97 -7.82 -21.62
CA THR A 190 5.54 -9.10 -21.05
C THR A 190 6.01 -10.31 -21.87
N ASN A 191 6.28 -11.41 -21.16
CA ASN A 191 6.44 -12.77 -21.67
C ASN A 191 5.32 -13.70 -21.17
N SER A 192 4.21 -13.12 -20.74
CA SER A 192 3.05 -13.83 -20.16
C SER A 192 1.75 -13.16 -20.59
N GLU A 193 0.65 -13.88 -20.41
CA GLU A 193 -0.67 -13.31 -20.63
C GLU A 193 -1.03 -12.42 -19.46
N VAL A 194 -1.33 -11.16 -19.75
CA VAL A 194 -1.58 -10.14 -18.73
C VAL A 194 -2.66 -9.18 -19.21
N THR A 195 -3.51 -8.80 -18.27
CA THR A 195 -4.46 -7.70 -18.42
C THR A 195 -4.00 -6.54 -17.56
N PHE A 196 -3.72 -5.39 -18.16
CA PHE A 196 -3.51 -4.14 -17.46
C PHE A 196 -4.85 -3.41 -17.34
N HIS A 197 -5.21 -3.05 -16.11
CA HIS A 197 -6.47 -2.39 -15.76
C HIS A 197 -6.35 -0.87 -15.67
N SER A 198 -5.19 -0.42 -15.21
CA SER A 198 -4.88 1.01 -15.16
C SER A 198 -3.39 1.26 -15.29
N ILE A 199 -3.05 2.38 -15.93
CA ILE A 199 -1.69 2.90 -15.97
C ILE A 199 -1.75 4.39 -15.72
N LEU A 200 -1.03 4.85 -14.71
CA LEU A 200 -0.94 6.25 -14.34
C LEU A 200 0.52 6.66 -14.44
N VAL A 201 0.77 7.81 -15.06
CA VAL A 201 2.12 8.37 -15.17
C VAL A 201 2.10 9.80 -14.67
N ASN A 202 2.94 10.09 -13.68
CA ASN A 202 3.00 11.39 -13.02
C ASN A 202 4.43 11.93 -13.02
N ARG A 203 4.59 13.24 -13.18
CA ARG A 203 5.86 13.88 -12.85
C ARG A 203 6.01 13.94 -11.34
N LEU A 204 7.21 13.64 -10.84
CA LEU A 204 7.49 13.72 -9.41
C LEU A 204 7.88 15.15 -9.04
N ASP A 205 7.07 15.76 -8.17
CA ASP A 205 7.53 16.88 -7.36
C ASP A 205 8.60 16.36 -6.37
N PRO A 206 9.70 17.09 -6.13
CA PRO A 206 10.67 16.74 -5.10
C PRO A 206 10.08 16.35 -3.73
N LYS A 207 8.90 16.88 -3.38
CA LYS A 207 8.17 16.59 -2.14
C LYS A 207 7.35 15.29 -2.15
N MET A 208 7.09 14.70 -3.32
CA MET A 208 6.27 13.49 -3.48
C MET A 208 7.10 12.20 -3.59
N ARG A 209 8.40 12.26 -3.33
CA ARG A 209 9.29 11.11 -3.49
C ARG A 209 9.04 10.07 -2.41
N MET A 210 8.95 8.81 -2.79
CA MET A 210 9.18 7.67 -1.91
C MET A 210 10.51 7.91 -1.21
N THR A 211 10.45 8.07 0.10
CA THR A 211 11.68 8.05 0.90
C THR A 211 12.30 6.68 0.69
N ALA A 212 13.54 6.66 0.21
CA ALA A 212 14.29 5.42 0.10
C ALA A 212 14.14 4.68 1.43
N PRO A 213 13.76 3.38 1.45
CA PRO A 213 13.96 2.60 2.65
C PRO A 213 15.43 2.79 3.00
N THR A 214 15.69 3.43 4.15
CA THR A 214 17.04 3.67 4.64
C THR A 214 17.73 2.33 4.52
N LYS A 215 18.74 2.22 3.63
CA LYS A 215 19.48 0.98 3.47
C LYS A 215 19.87 0.59 4.88
N SER A 216 19.27 -0.47 5.39
CA SER A 216 19.72 -1.09 6.61
C SER A 216 21.09 -1.63 6.27
N THR A 217 22.11 -0.79 6.44
CA THR A 217 23.45 -1.26 6.65
C THR A 217 23.32 -2.15 7.87
N SER A 218 23.28 -3.45 7.59
CA SER A 218 23.68 -4.52 8.50
C SER A 218 25.16 -4.34 8.86
N THR A 219 25.51 -3.15 9.34
CA THR A 219 26.49 -3.02 10.40
C THR A 219 25.86 -3.73 11.56
N LYS A 220 26.58 -4.71 12.09
CA LYS A 220 26.39 -5.34 13.38
C LYS A 220 26.30 -4.19 14.41
N THR A 221 25.10 -3.62 14.52
CA THR A 221 24.82 -2.52 15.42
C THR A 221 24.74 -3.24 16.74
N THR A 222 25.80 -3.12 17.53
CA THR A 222 25.68 -3.24 18.99
C THR A 222 24.51 -2.35 19.34
N SER A 223 23.32 -2.95 19.48
CA SER A 223 22.13 -2.22 19.85
C SER A 223 22.46 -1.67 21.22
N THR A 224 22.79 -0.38 21.28
CA THR A 224 22.45 0.42 22.44
C THR A 224 20.94 0.28 22.53
N THR A 225 20.52 -0.74 23.28
CA THR A 225 19.17 -0.99 23.72
C THR A 225 18.68 0.33 24.26
N SER A 226 17.92 1.10 23.48
CA SER A 226 17.08 2.12 24.06
C SER A 226 16.09 1.33 24.91
N THR A 227 16.37 1.27 26.20
CA THR A 227 15.62 0.50 27.21
C THR A 227 14.19 1.01 27.42
N GLY A 228 13.70 1.96 26.60
CA GLY A 228 12.49 2.73 26.90
C GLY A 228 11.20 2.25 26.25
N ASN A 229 11.18 1.85 24.97
CA ASN A 229 9.93 1.75 24.22
C ASN A 229 9.99 0.66 23.14
N VAL A 230 9.45 -0.54 23.43
CA VAL A 230 9.35 -1.64 22.46
C VAL A 230 7.89 -1.95 22.15
N LEU A 231 7.54 -1.97 20.87
CA LEU A 231 6.28 -2.47 20.34
C LEU A 231 6.49 -3.90 19.83
N TYR A 232 5.70 -4.86 20.33
CA TYR A 232 5.60 -6.21 19.80
C TYR A 232 4.47 -6.27 18.77
N TYR A 233 4.78 -6.65 17.54
CA TYR A 233 3.80 -6.82 16.47
C TYR A 233 3.63 -8.30 16.17
N ASP A 234 2.41 -8.80 16.37
CA ASP A 234 2.08 -10.19 16.11
C ASP A 234 1.87 -10.47 14.62
N ARG A 235 2.40 -11.60 14.16
CA ARG A 235 2.15 -12.19 12.83
C ARG A 235 1.81 -13.67 12.90
N ALA A 236 1.86 -14.27 14.09
CA ALA A 236 1.62 -15.71 14.25
C ALA A 236 0.16 -16.08 13.93
N HIS A 237 -0.77 -15.13 13.95
CA HIS A 237 -2.20 -15.37 13.77
C HIS A 237 -2.73 -14.88 12.42
N GLY A 238 -1.85 -14.76 11.43
CA GLY A 238 -2.19 -14.43 10.04
C GLY A 238 -2.27 -12.93 9.75
N GLU A 239 -1.75 -12.10 10.63
CA GLU A 239 -1.62 -10.66 10.42
C GLU A 239 -0.69 -10.36 9.23
N GLY A 240 -1.13 -9.46 8.36
CA GLY A 240 -0.25 -8.84 7.37
C GLY A 240 0.70 -7.82 8.01
N LEU A 241 1.67 -7.30 7.28
CA LEU A 241 2.48 -6.18 7.78
C LEU A 241 1.61 -4.91 7.95
N ALA A 242 1.84 -4.17 9.02
CA ALA A 242 1.19 -2.89 9.28
C ALA A 242 1.80 -1.77 8.42
N ASN A 243 1.00 -1.19 7.54
CA ASN A 243 1.41 -0.09 6.66
C ASN A 243 1.91 1.10 7.50
N GLY A 244 3.10 1.59 7.18
CA GLY A 244 3.68 2.75 7.86
C GLY A 244 4.19 2.51 9.29
N LEU A 245 4.10 1.29 9.83
CA LEU A 245 4.53 1.01 11.21
C LEU A 245 6.00 1.34 11.46
N GLU A 246 6.90 1.00 10.53
CA GLU A 246 8.31 1.36 10.65
C GLU A 246 8.54 2.88 10.62
N THR A 247 7.78 3.60 9.80
CA THR A 247 7.87 5.06 9.73
C THR A 247 7.37 5.69 11.03
N MET A 248 6.27 5.20 11.59
CA MET A 248 5.78 5.62 12.90
C MET A 248 6.79 5.30 14.00
N ALA A 249 7.39 4.11 13.99
CA ALA A 249 8.44 3.71 14.93
C ALA A 249 9.63 4.67 14.95
N ARG A 250 10.13 5.03 13.76
CA ARG A 250 11.20 6.03 13.62
C ARG A 250 10.78 7.41 14.14
N ASN A 251 9.59 7.88 13.74
CA ASN A 251 9.12 9.21 14.11
C ASN A 251 8.82 9.37 15.60
N HIS A 252 8.56 8.27 16.31
CA HIS A 252 8.18 8.26 17.72
C HIS A 252 9.19 7.55 18.63
N ASN A 253 10.38 7.26 18.11
CA ASN A 253 11.51 6.69 18.86
C ASN A 253 11.13 5.43 19.66
N PHE A 254 10.54 4.46 18.99
CA PHE A 254 10.29 3.13 19.56
C PHE A 254 10.82 2.03 18.63
N ALA A 255 11.20 0.89 19.21
CA ALA A 255 11.61 -0.29 18.47
C ALA A 255 10.39 -1.16 18.14
N VAL A 256 10.41 -1.84 16.98
CA VAL A 256 9.38 -2.81 16.60
C VAL A 256 9.99 -4.20 16.60
N LYS A 257 9.41 -5.09 17.40
CA LYS A 257 9.69 -6.53 17.42
C LYS A 257 8.55 -7.24 16.70
N ILE A 258 8.79 -7.62 15.45
CA ILE A 258 7.85 -8.43 14.67
C ILE A 258 8.09 -9.91 15.01
N SER A 259 7.04 -10.67 15.26
CA SER A 259 7.15 -12.09 15.63
C SER A 259 6.15 -12.96 14.87
N ASP A 260 6.65 -14.02 14.26
CA ASP A 260 5.85 -15.12 13.69
C ASP A 260 5.74 -16.30 14.68
N GLN A 261 6.00 -16.07 15.97
CA GLN A 261 5.95 -17.08 17.03
C GLN A 261 4.77 -16.83 17.98
N PRO A 262 4.19 -17.89 18.58
CA PRO A 262 3.13 -17.76 19.58
C PRO A 262 3.47 -16.75 20.69
N ILE A 263 2.46 -16.03 21.14
CA ILE A 263 2.61 -15.00 22.18
C ILE A 263 2.83 -15.70 23.54
N SER A 264 3.77 -15.20 24.34
CA SER A 264 4.03 -15.75 25.67
C SER A 264 4.51 -14.65 26.62
N SER A 265 4.40 -14.86 27.93
CA SER A 265 4.92 -13.90 28.92
C SER A 265 6.42 -13.64 28.72
N LYS A 266 7.18 -14.64 28.22
CA LYS A 266 8.58 -14.48 27.83
C LYS A 266 8.75 -13.57 26.61
N SER A 267 7.91 -13.70 25.58
CA SER A 267 8.03 -12.89 24.37
C SER A 267 7.62 -11.43 24.60
N LEU A 268 6.74 -11.19 25.58
CA LEU A 268 6.28 -9.88 26.04
C LEU A 268 7.16 -9.23 27.11
N LYS A 269 8.24 -9.89 27.54
CA LYS A 269 9.20 -9.29 28.48
C LYS A 269 9.86 -8.06 27.84
N ASN A 270 9.88 -6.94 28.58
CA ASN A 270 10.39 -5.63 28.13
C ASN A 270 9.65 -5.08 26.90
N VAL A 271 8.39 -5.46 26.70
CA VAL A 271 7.50 -4.88 25.70
C VAL A 271 6.64 -3.82 26.38
N GLN A 272 6.48 -2.66 25.74
CA GLN A 272 5.57 -1.61 26.18
C GLN A 272 4.18 -1.77 25.59
N LEU A 273 4.12 -2.13 24.29
CA LEU A 273 2.89 -2.26 23.53
C LEU A 273 2.85 -3.57 22.76
N LEU A 274 1.81 -4.37 22.98
CA LEU A 274 1.42 -5.46 22.09
C LEU A 274 0.42 -4.93 21.05
N TYR A 275 0.75 -5.09 19.76
CA TYR A 275 -0.11 -4.73 18.64
C TYR A 275 -0.52 -5.98 17.85
N ILE A 276 -1.82 -6.30 17.90
CA ILE A 276 -2.46 -7.36 17.12
C ILE A 276 -3.34 -6.70 16.04
N ARG A 277 -3.05 -6.96 14.76
CA ARG A 277 -3.76 -6.32 13.63
C ARG A 277 -4.33 -7.34 12.67
N GLY A 278 -5.60 -7.61 12.87
CA GLY A 278 -6.40 -8.46 12.01
C GLY A 278 -6.06 -9.95 12.11
N PRO A 279 -6.15 -10.53 13.31
CA PRO A 279 -5.93 -11.96 13.49
C PRO A 279 -7.00 -12.75 12.73
N SER A 280 -6.58 -13.87 12.15
CA SER A 280 -7.43 -14.81 11.38
C SER A 280 -7.32 -16.25 11.89
N GLN A 281 -6.41 -16.48 12.83
CA GLN A 281 -6.18 -17.77 13.49
C GLN A 281 -6.57 -17.70 14.97
N THR A 282 -6.75 -18.87 15.57
CA THR A 282 -7.16 -19.03 16.96
C THR A 282 -5.97 -18.81 17.89
N PHE A 283 -6.14 -17.99 18.92
CA PHE A 283 -5.17 -17.89 20.02
C PHE A 283 -5.35 -19.06 20.98
N SER A 284 -4.26 -19.66 21.42
CA SER A 284 -4.28 -20.70 22.45
C SER A 284 -4.74 -20.16 23.81
N THR A 285 -5.11 -21.05 24.73
CA THR A 285 -5.47 -20.67 26.11
C THR A 285 -4.31 -19.96 26.82
N GLU A 286 -3.09 -20.43 26.60
CA GLU A 286 -1.86 -19.89 27.17
C GLU A 286 -1.54 -18.50 26.58
N GLU A 287 -1.74 -18.31 25.28
CA GLU A 287 -1.56 -17.00 24.63
C GLU A 287 -2.54 -15.97 25.18
N LYS A 288 -3.82 -16.34 25.27
CA LYS A 288 -4.86 -15.48 25.85
C LYS A 288 -4.52 -15.09 27.28
N ALA A 289 -4.06 -16.04 28.10
CA ALA A 289 -3.63 -15.78 29.48
C ALA A 289 -2.42 -14.84 29.54
N ALA A 290 -1.39 -15.06 28.71
CA ALA A 290 -0.20 -14.21 28.66
C ALA A 290 -0.53 -12.76 28.24
N ILE A 291 -1.46 -12.57 27.31
CA ILE A 291 -1.90 -11.24 26.88
C ILE A 291 -2.65 -10.53 28.01
N VAL A 292 -3.56 -11.22 28.70
CA VAL A 292 -4.31 -10.66 29.83
C VAL A 292 -3.35 -10.28 30.97
N GLU A 293 -2.42 -11.16 31.34
CA GLU A 293 -1.40 -10.92 32.36
C GLU A 293 -0.54 -9.70 32.00
N PHE A 294 -0.10 -9.60 30.74
CA PHE A 294 0.68 -8.46 30.25
C PHE A 294 -0.05 -7.13 30.43
N ILE A 295 -1.33 -7.06 30.07
CA ILE A 295 -2.15 -5.86 30.24
C ILE A 295 -2.33 -5.53 31.72
N GLN A 296 -2.71 -6.52 32.54
CA GLN A 296 -2.88 -6.34 33.98
C GLN A 296 -1.60 -5.85 34.69
N SER A 297 -0.44 -6.25 34.17
CA SER A 297 0.88 -5.86 34.67
C SER A 297 1.38 -4.51 34.16
N GLY A 298 0.53 -3.72 33.50
CA GLY A 298 0.89 -2.37 33.04
C GLY A 298 1.19 -2.25 31.54
N GLY A 299 1.13 -3.36 30.78
CA GLY A 299 1.33 -3.37 29.35
C GLY A 299 0.23 -2.63 28.58
N ALA A 300 0.58 -2.04 27.44
CA ALA A 300 -0.38 -1.46 26.51
C ALA A 300 -0.77 -2.47 25.43
N PHE A 301 -2.04 -2.50 25.05
CA PHE A 301 -2.59 -3.41 24.05
C PHE A 301 -3.38 -2.65 22.99
N LEU A 302 -3.00 -2.84 21.73
CA LEU A 302 -3.75 -2.35 20.57
C LEU A 302 -4.28 -3.55 19.79
N LEU A 303 -5.60 -3.66 19.71
CA LEU A 303 -6.29 -4.64 18.89
C LEU A 303 -6.98 -3.94 17.73
N VAL A 304 -6.76 -4.43 16.51
CA VAL A 304 -7.50 -4.02 15.33
C VAL A 304 -8.19 -5.23 14.74
N MET A 305 -9.52 -5.18 14.61
CA MET A 305 -10.32 -6.27 14.07
C MET A 305 -11.45 -5.78 13.19
N ASP A 306 -11.60 -6.40 12.04
CA ASP A 306 -12.54 -6.03 10.98
C ASP A 306 -13.73 -7.02 10.94
N GLU A 307 -14.55 -6.90 9.90
CA GLU A 307 -15.72 -7.74 9.62
C GLU A 307 -15.42 -9.25 9.46
N GLU A 308 -16.45 -10.06 9.69
CA GLU A 308 -16.36 -11.53 9.85
C GLU A 308 -15.72 -12.23 8.66
N ARG A 309 -16.06 -11.79 7.45
CA ARG A 309 -15.53 -12.39 6.22
C ARG A 309 -14.01 -12.24 6.06
N ARG A 310 -13.37 -11.32 6.78
CA ARG A 310 -11.91 -11.08 6.78
C ARG A 310 -11.27 -11.65 8.04
N MET A 311 -11.94 -11.47 9.17
CA MET A 311 -11.41 -11.74 10.51
C MET A 311 -12.49 -12.42 11.35
N PRO A 312 -12.51 -13.77 11.39
CA PRO A 312 -13.59 -14.52 12.01
C PRO A 312 -13.57 -14.40 13.53
N LEU A 313 -14.55 -13.68 14.11
CA LEU A 313 -14.51 -13.22 15.49
C LEU A 313 -14.49 -14.38 16.48
N GLN A 314 -15.43 -15.31 16.34
CA GLN A 314 -15.55 -16.44 17.25
C GLN A 314 -14.32 -17.36 17.15
N LYS A 315 -13.80 -17.57 15.94
CA LYS A 315 -12.64 -18.44 15.70
C LYS A 315 -11.39 -17.94 16.40
N THR A 316 -11.12 -16.64 16.35
CA THR A 316 -9.89 -16.07 16.94
C THR A 316 -9.89 -16.18 18.47
N GLY A 317 -11.05 -16.05 19.12
CA GLY A 317 -11.17 -16.03 20.58
C GLY A 317 -10.80 -14.69 21.21
N VAL A 318 -10.66 -13.59 20.44
CA VAL A 318 -10.24 -12.29 21.00
C VAL A 318 -11.20 -11.72 22.05
N ASN A 319 -12.50 -12.03 21.98
CA ASN A 319 -13.46 -11.60 23.00
C ASN A 319 -13.18 -12.23 24.37
N GLU A 320 -12.47 -13.36 24.44
CA GLU A 320 -12.02 -13.95 25.70
C GLU A 320 -10.86 -13.16 26.31
N ILE A 321 -10.02 -12.52 25.49
CA ILE A 321 -8.95 -11.61 25.93
C ILE A 321 -9.53 -10.30 26.46
N LEU A 322 -10.58 -9.78 25.81
CA LEU A 322 -11.19 -8.49 26.18
C LEU A 322 -12.13 -8.58 27.40
N LYS A 323 -12.74 -9.75 27.63
CA LYS A 323 -13.75 -9.96 28.69
C LYS A 323 -13.29 -9.53 30.10
N PRO A 324 -12.07 -9.82 30.57
CA PRO A 324 -11.58 -9.37 31.89
C PRO A 324 -11.56 -7.85 32.05
N PHE A 325 -11.58 -7.10 30.96
CA PHE A 325 -11.52 -5.63 30.94
C PHE A 325 -12.87 -5.00 30.62
N ASN A 326 -13.97 -5.77 30.70
CA ASN A 326 -15.33 -5.35 30.39
C ASN A 326 -15.43 -4.70 28.99
N MET A 327 -14.72 -5.26 28.01
CA MET A 327 -14.78 -4.86 26.61
C MET A 327 -15.16 -6.07 25.74
N LYS A 328 -15.83 -5.82 24.61
CA LYS A 328 -16.24 -6.87 23.67
C LYS A 328 -16.49 -6.30 22.28
N LEU A 329 -16.09 -7.05 21.25
CA LEU A 329 -16.49 -6.80 19.86
C LEU A 329 -17.83 -7.48 19.55
N THR A 330 -18.72 -6.77 18.86
CA THR A 330 -20.02 -7.29 18.43
C THR A 330 -19.92 -8.12 17.13
N ALA A 331 -21.05 -8.68 16.70
CA ALA A 331 -21.21 -9.09 15.30
C ALA A 331 -21.01 -7.90 14.33
N ASP A 332 -20.94 -8.19 13.04
CA ASP A 332 -20.83 -7.16 12.00
C ASP A 332 -22.00 -6.16 12.12
N THR A 333 -21.68 -4.89 11.98
CA THR A 333 -22.69 -3.83 11.92
C THR A 333 -23.34 -3.76 10.53
N GLU A 334 -24.41 -2.97 10.37
CA GLU A 334 -24.96 -2.73 9.02
C GLU A 334 -23.85 -2.25 8.09
N TYR A 335 -23.64 -3.00 7.00
CA TYR A 335 -22.61 -2.67 6.04
C TYR A 335 -22.97 -1.40 5.28
N LEU A 336 -22.19 -0.34 5.48
CA LEU A 336 -22.28 0.90 4.72
C LEU A 336 -20.95 1.15 4.00
N HIS A 337 -20.95 1.06 2.68
CA HIS A 337 -19.73 1.23 1.89
C HIS A 337 -19.22 2.66 1.97
N ASN A 338 -17.92 2.82 2.28
CA ASN A 338 -17.24 4.11 2.36
C ASN A 338 -18.01 5.16 3.20
N CYS A 339 -18.66 4.73 4.29
CA CYS A 339 -19.47 5.61 5.13
C CYS A 339 -18.63 6.55 6.00
N GLY A 340 -17.36 6.21 6.23
CA GLY A 340 -16.46 7.00 7.07
C GLY A 340 -16.77 6.90 8.57
N ALA A 341 -15.81 7.37 9.36
CA ALA A 341 -15.90 7.43 10.81
C ALA A 341 -15.29 8.73 11.35
N ILE A 342 -15.65 9.12 12.57
CA ILE A 342 -15.02 10.23 13.29
C ILE A 342 -14.46 9.72 14.61
N ALA A 343 -13.17 9.95 14.86
CA ALA A 343 -12.63 9.91 16.22
C ALA A 343 -12.73 11.29 16.85
N LYS A 344 -13.25 11.38 18.07
CA LYS A 344 -13.50 12.64 18.78
C LYS A 344 -12.24 13.15 19.47
N ALA A 345 -12.09 14.47 19.48
CA ALA A 345 -11.11 15.14 20.32
C ALA A 345 -11.29 14.73 21.79
N GLY A 346 -10.20 14.52 22.51
CA GLY A 346 -10.23 14.10 23.90
C GLY A 346 -8.88 13.57 24.38
N LEU A 347 -8.91 12.53 25.21
CA LEU A 347 -7.72 11.97 25.85
C LEU A 347 -6.68 11.45 24.86
N ILE A 348 -7.14 10.85 23.75
CA ILE A 348 -6.27 10.23 22.73
C ILE A 348 -6.01 11.21 21.59
N ASN A 349 -7.06 11.78 21.01
CA ASN A 349 -6.95 12.64 19.83
C ASN A 349 -7.00 14.13 20.20
N ARG A 350 -6.10 14.93 19.63
CA ARG A 350 -6.05 16.38 19.91
C ARG A 350 -7.19 17.17 19.28
N ALA A 351 -7.76 16.64 18.21
CA ALA A 351 -8.89 17.21 17.47
C ALA A 351 -9.73 16.06 16.91
N ASP A 352 -10.95 16.36 16.45
CA ASP A 352 -11.75 15.39 15.72
C ASP A 352 -10.95 14.91 14.48
N ARG A 353 -10.98 13.60 14.20
CA ARG A 353 -10.27 12.95 13.08
C ARG A 353 -11.27 12.30 12.15
N GLU A 354 -11.20 12.64 10.86
CA GLU A 354 -11.96 12.00 9.80
C GLU A 354 -11.25 10.72 9.35
N LEU A 355 -11.94 9.57 9.42
CA LEU A 355 -11.33 8.26 9.21
C LEU A 355 -12.06 7.44 8.14
N PRO A 356 -11.33 6.64 7.34
CA PRO A 356 -11.93 5.69 6.43
C PRO A 356 -12.65 4.62 7.23
N PHE A 357 -13.87 4.31 6.80
CA PHE A 357 -14.67 3.23 7.35
C PHE A 357 -15.57 2.70 6.24
N SER A 358 -15.64 1.37 6.10
CA SER A 358 -16.44 0.74 5.05
C SER A 358 -16.91 -0.65 5.48
N GLY A 359 -17.65 -0.70 6.59
CA GLY A 359 -18.02 -1.93 7.28
C GLY A 359 -17.03 -2.25 8.41
N GLY A 360 -17.54 -2.93 9.43
CA GLY A 360 -16.81 -3.25 10.65
C GLY A 360 -17.76 -3.71 11.74
N ARG A 361 -17.31 -3.64 13.00
CA ARG A 361 -18.07 -4.04 14.19
C ARG A 361 -18.30 -2.85 15.11
N ALA A 362 -19.12 -3.04 16.13
CA ALA A 362 -19.20 -2.14 17.26
C ALA A 362 -18.36 -2.69 18.42
N ILE A 363 -18.04 -1.82 19.38
CA ILE A 363 -17.42 -2.18 20.65
C ILE A 363 -18.42 -1.92 21.78
N GLU A 364 -18.64 -2.93 22.61
CA GLU A 364 -19.34 -2.82 23.89
C GLU A 364 -18.30 -2.64 25.00
N GLY A 365 -18.55 -1.70 25.91
CA GLY A 365 -17.66 -1.39 27.04
C GLY A 365 -16.47 -0.49 26.70
N GLY A 366 -15.63 -0.24 27.71
CA GLY A 366 -14.59 0.80 27.65
C GLY A 366 -15.17 2.22 27.51
N THR A 367 -14.29 3.19 27.25
CA THR A 367 -14.66 4.57 26.92
C THR A 367 -14.59 4.76 25.42
N PRO A 368 -15.73 4.98 24.72
CA PRO A 368 -15.73 5.17 23.27
C PRO A 368 -15.11 6.53 22.93
N PHE A 369 -14.29 6.55 21.89
CA PHE A 369 -13.69 7.77 21.36
C PHE A 369 -13.73 7.86 19.83
N GLY A 370 -14.18 6.82 19.14
CA GLY A 370 -14.42 6.87 17.70
C GLY A 370 -15.68 6.15 17.28
N PHE A 371 -16.40 6.74 16.33
CA PHE A 371 -17.75 6.36 15.94
C PHE A 371 -17.84 6.21 14.42
N GLN A 372 -18.47 5.12 13.98
CA GLN A 372 -18.90 4.97 12.59
C GLN A 372 -19.92 6.08 12.28
N LEU A 373 -19.91 6.59 11.05
CA LEU A 373 -20.95 7.51 10.60
C LEU A 373 -22.09 6.78 9.89
N ASP A 374 -23.32 7.19 10.20
CA ASP A 374 -24.52 6.72 9.51
C ASP A 374 -24.70 7.38 8.13
N LYS A 375 -25.82 7.07 7.46
CA LYS A 375 -26.19 7.64 6.15
C LYS A 375 -26.32 9.17 6.18
N ALA A 376 -26.70 9.75 7.32
CA ALA A 376 -26.82 11.19 7.52
C ALA A 376 -25.51 11.86 7.95
N GLY A 377 -24.43 11.09 8.18
CA GLY A 377 -23.17 11.62 8.70
C GLY A 377 -23.16 11.89 10.19
N LYS A 378 -24.09 11.29 10.94
CA LYS A 378 -24.10 11.37 12.40
C LYS A 378 -23.31 10.19 12.98
N PRO A 379 -22.60 10.40 14.11
CA PRO A 379 -22.03 9.30 14.89
C PRO A 379 -23.09 8.27 15.24
N ALA A 380 -22.81 7.01 14.94
CA ALA A 380 -23.65 5.86 15.26
C ALA A 380 -22.94 4.99 16.32
N GLN A 381 -22.65 3.73 16.02
CA GLN A 381 -21.97 2.83 16.93
C GLN A 381 -20.48 3.18 17.12
N PRO A 382 -19.93 2.94 18.33
CA PRO A 382 -18.52 3.10 18.58
C PRO A 382 -17.73 2.00 17.87
N PHE A 383 -16.73 2.40 17.08
CA PHE A 383 -15.76 1.48 16.51
C PHE A 383 -14.40 1.58 17.19
N ALA A 384 -14.15 2.63 17.97
CA ALA A 384 -12.92 2.79 18.74
C ALA A 384 -13.25 3.09 20.20
N ALA A 385 -12.68 2.29 21.10
CA ALA A 385 -12.84 2.46 22.54
C ALA A 385 -11.51 2.16 23.26
N PHE A 386 -11.31 2.80 24.41
CA PHE A 386 -10.14 2.56 25.25
C PHE A 386 -10.52 2.17 26.67
N GLN A 387 -9.61 1.49 27.36
CA GLN A 387 -9.72 1.19 28.79
C GLN A 387 -8.36 1.40 29.45
N GLN A 388 -8.36 1.94 30.66
CA GLN A 388 -7.19 1.92 31.56
C GLN A 388 -7.48 0.92 32.68
N VAL A 389 -6.50 0.09 33.04
CA VAL A 389 -6.64 -0.91 34.11
C VAL A 389 -5.86 -0.47 35.35
N ASP A 390 -6.23 -0.95 36.53
CA ASP A 390 -5.67 -0.49 37.81
C ASP A 390 -4.14 -0.67 37.90
N GLY A 391 -3.58 -1.70 37.26
CA GLY A 391 -2.14 -1.91 37.11
C GLY A 391 -1.42 -0.91 36.18
N GLY A 392 -2.15 -0.02 35.52
CA GLY A 392 -1.63 0.96 34.57
C GLY A 392 -1.63 0.55 33.12
N GLY A 393 -2.09 -0.67 32.83
CA GLY A 393 -2.22 -1.12 31.47
C GLY A 393 -3.25 -0.28 30.72
N LYS A 394 -3.10 -0.27 29.41
CA LYS A 394 -3.94 0.51 28.51
C LYS A 394 -4.41 -0.40 27.40
N ILE A 395 -5.66 -0.27 27.01
CA ILE A 395 -6.24 -1.03 25.91
C ILE A 395 -6.83 -0.02 24.94
N ILE A 396 -6.57 -0.19 23.65
CA ILE A 396 -7.36 0.39 22.57
C ILE A 396 -7.82 -0.75 21.67
N VAL A 397 -9.11 -0.77 21.38
CA VAL A 397 -9.71 -1.66 20.39
C VAL A 397 -10.24 -0.82 19.25
N LEU A 398 -9.88 -1.17 18.01
CA LEU A 398 -10.43 -0.63 16.77
C LEU A 398 -11.18 -1.74 16.05
N ALA A 399 -12.49 -1.55 15.85
CA ALA A 399 -13.42 -2.49 15.25
C ALA A 399 -13.54 -2.34 13.71
N GLU A 400 -12.47 -1.86 13.08
CA GLU A 400 -12.33 -1.72 11.63
C GLU A 400 -10.83 -1.71 11.25
N GLY A 401 -10.49 -2.20 10.06
CA GLY A 401 -9.10 -2.32 9.64
C GLY A 401 -8.53 -1.07 8.94
N MET A 402 -9.36 -0.28 8.28
CA MET A 402 -8.98 0.73 7.29
C MET A 402 -8.18 1.91 7.86
N SER A 403 -8.54 2.45 9.03
CA SER A 403 -7.77 3.55 9.63
C SER A 403 -6.34 3.10 9.95
N SER A 404 -6.18 1.86 10.43
CA SER A 404 -4.87 1.26 10.67
C SER A 404 -4.06 0.98 9.39
N MET A 405 -4.72 0.95 8.24
CA MET A 405 -4.07 0.74 6.93
C MET A 405 -3.69 2.05 6.23
N LEU A 406 -4.05 3.20 6.82
CA LEU A 406 -3.80 4.53 6.25
C LEU A 406 -4.48 4.75 4.89
N MET A 407 -5.69 4.20 4.70
CA MET A 407 -6.36 4.16 3.40
C MET A 407 -7.15 5.42 3.03
N GLY A 408 -7.44 6.29 3.99
CA GLY A 408 -8.27 7.47 3.75
C GLY A 408 -7.49 8.62 3.15
N THR A 409 -8.18 9.44 2.35
CA THR A 409 -7.58 10.55 1.59
C THR A 409 -8.44 11.81 1.71
N LYS A 410 -7.88 12.97 1.34
CA LYS A 410 -8.62 14.24 1.32
C LYS A 410 -9.64 14.30 0.19
N GLU A 411 -9.39 13.57 -0.89
CA GLU A 411 -10.21 13.51 -2.11
C GLU A 411 -11.36 12.51 -1.99
N GLY A 412 -11.30 11.60 -1.02
CA GLY A 412 -12.35 10.63 -0.78
C GLY A 412 -13.67 11.30 -0.41
N VAL A 413 -14.78 10.70 -0.89
CA VAL A 413 -16.13 11.21 -0.65
C VAL A 413 -16.94 10.14 0.06
N ARG A 414 -17.56 10.49 1.19
CA ARG A 414 -18.45 9.57 1.94
C ARG A 414 -19.57 9.08 1.05
N LEU A 415 -19.93 7.81 1.18
CA LEU A 415 -21.06 7.20 0.46
C LEU A 415 -21.00 7.51 -1.04
N SER A 416 -19.82 7.39 -1.65
CA SER A 416 -19.50 7.79 -3.03
C SER A 416 -20.38 7.19 -4.14
N GLY A 417 -21.36 6.34 -3.82
CA GLY A 417 -22.19 5.62 -4.79
C GLY A 417 -21.47 4.48 -5.52
N ILE A 418 -20.14 4.39 -5.37
CA ILE A 418 -19.34 3.28 -5.89
C ILE A 418 -19.78 1.99 -5.19
N PRO A 419 -20.11 0.92 -5.94
CA PRO A 419 -20.37 -0.39 -5.35
C PRO A 419 -19.19 -0.86 -4.51
N ARG A 420 -19.38 -1.88 -3.66
CA ARG A 420 -18.32 -2.47 -2.82
C ARG A 420 -17.15 -3.03 -3.65
N ASN A 421 -16.24 -2.15 -4.06
CA ASN A 421 -15.10 -2.46 -4.92
C ASN A 421 -13.89 -1.63 -4.48
N PRO A 422 -13.04 -2.19 -3.58
CA PRO A 422 -11.89 -1.48 -3.05
C PRO A 422 -10.94 -0.90 -4.11
N ALA A 423 -10.81 -1.54 -5.28
CA ALA A 423 -9.93 -1.07 -6.35
C ALA A 423 -10.45 0.21 -7.03
N LYS A 424 -11.75 0.50 -6.90
CA LYS A 424 -12.39 1.70 -7.49
C LYS A 424 -12.75 2.75 -6.44
N THR A 425 -12.64 2.43 -5.15
CA THR A 425 -13.06 3.32 -4.07
C THR A 425 -11.91 4.22 -3.62
N THR A 426 -12.07 5.53 -3.79
CA THR A 426 -11.26 6.52 -3.06
C THR A 426 -11.89 6.74 -1.69
N TYR A 427 -11.24 6.19 -0.65
CA TYR A 427 -11.82 6.20 0.69
C TYR A 427 -11.74 7.59 1.33
N TRP A 428 -12.86 8.02 1.91
CA TRP A 428 -12.94 9.25 2.71
C TRP A 428 -12.15 9.10 4.01
N GLY A 429 -11.77 10.22 4.63
CA GLY A 429 -11.14 10.25 5.95
C GLY A 429 -9.65 10.52 5.91
N LYS A 430 -9.29 11.79 5.76
CA LYS A 430 -7.91 12.23 5.51
C LYS A 430 -6.94 12.05 6.69
N ASP A 431 -7.44 11.71 7.88
CA ASP A 431 -6.67 11.84 9.13
C ASP A 431 -6.12 10.51 9.66
N SER A 432 -6.19 9.39 8.92
CA SER A 432 -5.74 8.07 9.41
C SER A 432 -4.32 8.07 9.97
N GLN A 433 -3.39 8.74 9.29
CA GLN A 433 -2.00 8.81 9.72
C GLN A 433 -1.83 9.57 11.04
N ILE A 434 -2.53 10.71 11.17
CA ILE A 434 -2.49 11.52 12.39
C ILE A 434 -3.17 10.76 13.54
N PHE A 435 -4.31 10.13 13.27
CA PHE A 435 -5.04 9.31 14.23
C PHE A 435 -4.20 8.15 14.76
N MET A 436 -3.60 7.33 13.89
CA MET A 436 -2.75 6.22 14.32
C MET A 436 -1.51 6.68 15.08
N THR A 437 -0.94 7.82 14.69
CA THR A 437 0.16 8.47 15.42
C THR A 437 -0.25 8.82 16.85
N GLU A 438 -1.42 9.44 17.03
CA GLU A 438 -1.94 9.82 18.36
C GLU A 438 -2.29 8.60 19.22
N VAL A 439 -2.90 7.57 18.63
CA VAL A 439 -3.19 6.27 19.28
C VAL A 439 -1.91 5.63 19.82
N LEU A 440 -0.88 5.49 18.97
CA LEU A 440 0.39 4.89 19.36
C LEU A 440 1.12 5.75 20.41
N ALA A 441 1.13 7.07 20.25
CA ALA A 441 1.75 7.97 21.22
C ALA A 441 1.09 7.86 22.61
N TRP A 442 -0.24 7.74 22.68
CA TRP A 442 -0.96 7.57 23.93
C TRP A 442 -0.67 6.22 24.60
N LEU A 443 -0.65 5.13 23.82
CA LEU A 443 -0.34 3.79 24.31
C LEU A 443 1.09 3.70 24.84
N MET A 444 2.06 4.26 24.11
CA MET A 444 3.50 4.20 24.43
C MET A 444 3.93 5.16 25.55
N LYS A 445 3.08 6.10 25.97
CA LYS A 445 3.41 7.01 27.08
C LYS A 445 3.54 6.23 28.39
N THR A 446 4.73 6.22 28.99
CA THR A 446 4.93 5.65 30.34
C THR A 446 4.10 6.43 31.36
N LYS A 447 3.71 5.77 32.47
CA LYS A 447 3.19 6.51 33.63
C LYS A 447 4.29 7.50 34.07
N ASN A 448 3.92 8.77 34.19
CA ASN A 448 4.77 9.75 34.87
C ASN A 448 4.72 9.50 36.37
#